data_AF-W2X946-F1
#
_entry.id   AF-W2X946-F1
#
_cell.length_a   1.000
_cell.length_b   1.000
_cell.length_c   1.000
_cell.angle_alpha   90.00
_cell.angle_beta   90.00
_cell.angle_gamma   90.00
#
_symmetry.space_group_name_H-M   'P 1'
#
loop_
_entity.id
_entity.type
_entity.pdbx_description
1 polymer ?
#
loop_
_entity_poly.entity_id
_entity_poly.type
_entity_poly.pdbx_seq_one_letter_code
_entity_poly.pdbx_strand_id
1 'polypeptide(L)'
;MMTKGIGLQWEWCMPHLTKAAIKTAFGSASQRKASKNLPATDLVSRIASTTFAVRSNASMGSLFSELCEMVNAGATTQLIDHKEHKFMGFAKVFRRLLEKWDQLEDWFQERIDKAIRERKSAPEPFPIADYKMNLLQLYGLLNPIMALNIKSQKEDTNQVDVLLSVFRLRKTILDETQPVKDKMRAPTDPPLFFFYQVRDLTRLVNSTRALLAKSFHKTFFIRYTDHARIRESSFIPEVQMLLHPSLKNQDVNLAKIVRL
;
A
#
# COMPACT_ATOMS: atom_id res chain seq x y z
N MET A 1 21.24 31.82 19.75
CA MET A 1 20.08 31.42 18.93
C MET A 1 20.60 30.90 17.60
N MET A 2 20.13 29.74 17.12
CA MET A 2 20.44 29.31 15.76
C MET A 2 19.83 30.32 14.78
N THR A 3 20.66 31.06 14.06
CA THR A 3 20.23 32.11 13.11
C THR A 3 19.96 31.57 11.71
N LYS A 4 20.30 30.31 11.45
CA LYS A 4 19.95 29.53 10.26
C LYS A 4 19.46 28.16 10.71
N GLY A 5 18.39 27.65 10.09
CA GLY A 5 17.94 26.26 10.32
C GLY A 5 19.05 25.26 10.00
N ILE A 6 18.91 24.02 10.44
CA ILE A 6 19.92 22.93 10.35
C ILE A 6 20.30 22.51 8.91
N GLY A 7 19.85 23.25 7.88
CA GLY A 7 20.21 23.01 6.48
C GLY A 7 19.79 21.64 5.95
N LEU A 8 18.82 20.99 6.59
CA LEU A 8 18.42 19.64 6.23
C LEU A 8 17.68 19.63 4.89
N GLN A 9 18.26 18.96 3.89
CA GLN A 9 17.60 18.71 2.62
C GLN A 9 16.66 17.50 2.71
N TRP A 10 15.59 17.64 3.50
CA TRP A 10 14.52 16.64 3.51
C TRP A 10 13.67 16.78 2.26
N GLU A 11 13.89 15.89 1.29
CA GLU A 11 13.17 15.98 0.03
C GLU A 11 11.69 15.55 0.15
N TRP A 12 11.37 14.55 0.99
CA TRP A 12 10.01 13.99 1.10
C TRP A 12 9.66 13.58 2.54
N CYS A 13 8.47 13.94 3.02
CA CYS A 13 7.91 13.30 4.22
C CYS A 13 7.47 11.85 3.91
N MET A 14 7.38 11.00 4.94
CA MET A 14 7.01 9.58 4.75
C MET A 14 5.64 9.39 4.08
N PRO A 15 4.58 10.14 4.45
CA PRO A 15 3.30 10.09 3.73
C PRO A 15 3.39 10.45 2.25
N HIS A 16 4.19 11.45 1.87
CA HIS A 16 4.38 11.83 0.46
C HIS A 16 5.12 10.75 -0.32
N LEU A 17 6.20 10.20 0.26
CA LEU A 17 7.00 9.16 -0.37
C LEU A 17 6.18 7.91 -0.65
N THR A 18 5.50 7.39 0.37
CA THR A 18 4.70 6.17 0.28
C THR A 18 3.54 6.33 -0.71
N LYS A 19 2.89 7.51 -0.72
CA LYS A 19 1.86 7.85 -1.70
C LYS A 19 2.39 7.83 -3.13
N ALA A 20 3.56 8.42 -3.38
CA ALA A 20 4.17 8.42 -4.71
C ALA A 20 4.59 7.00 -5.16
N ALA A 21 5.15 6.21 -4.24
CA ALA A 21 5.52 4.82 -4.50
C ALA A 21 4.29 3.98 -4.89
N ILE A 22 3.19 4.13 -4.16
CA ILE A 22 1.96 3.38 -4.39
C ILE A 22 1.25 3.85 -5.65
N LYS A 23 1.20 5.15 -5.91
CA LYS A 23 0.68 5.68 -7.18
C LYS A 23 1.43 5.07 -8.37
N THR A 24 2.75 4.92 -8.25
CA THR A 24 3.59 4.30 -9.28
C THR A 24 3.32 2.81 -9.40
N ALA A 25 3.29 2.09 -8.28
CA ALA A 25 3.16 0.64 -8.26
C ALA A 25 1.77 0.12 -8.62
N PHE A 26 0.71 0.83 -8.23
CA PHE A 26 -0.67 0.48 -8.55
C PHE A 26 -1.19 1.19 -9.79
N GLY A 27 -0.34 1.96 -10.47
CA GLY A 27 -0.65 2.52 -11.77
C GLY A 27 -1.76 3.57 -11.75
N SER A 28 -1.87 4.35 -10.66
CA SER A 28 -2.81 5.48 -10.55
C SER A 28 -2.31 6.72 -11.33
N ALA A 29 -1.86 6.52 -12.57
CA ALA A 29 -1.59 7.59 -13.52
C ALA A 29 -2.93 8.10 -14.10
N SER A 30 -3.01 9.39 -14.43
CA SER A 30 -4.20 10.00 -15.04
C SER A 30 -4.60 9.36 -16.38
N GLN A 31 -3.71 8.59 -17.00
CA GLN A 31 -3.94 7.88 -18.25
C GLN A 31 -3.39 6.45 -18.17
N ARG A 32 -4.20 5.46 -18.57
CA ARG A 32 -3.84 4.03 -18.60
C ARG A 32 -2.51 3.77 -19.33
N LYS A 33 -2.29 4.45 -20.45
CA LYS A 33 -1.06 4.34 -21.27
C LYS A 33 0.22 4.77 -20.54
N ALA A 34 0.11 5.61 -19.50
CA ALA A 34 1.24 6.08 -18.71
C ALA A 34 1.50 5.21 -17.47
N SER A 35 0.68 4.18 -17.24
CA SER A 35 0.85 3.29 -16.09
C SER A 35 2.06 2.38 -16.27
N LYS A 36 2.85 2.24 -15.21
CA LYS A 36 3.96 1.27 -15.13
C LYS A 36 3.49 -0.12 -14.70
N ASN A 37 2.21 -0.28 -14.36
CA ASN A 37 1.61 -1.54 -13.95
C ASN A 37 0.16 -1.61 -14.45
N LEU A 38 -0.01 -1.94 -15.74
CA LEU A 38 -1.32 -2.06 -16.38
C LEU A 38 -2.25 -3.05 -15.64
N PRO A 39 -1.78 -4.26 -15.23
CA PRO A 39 -2.62 -5.16 -14.46
C PRO A 39 -3.15 -4.57 -13.14
N ALA A 40 -2.35 -3.79 -12.42
CA ALA A 40 -2.80 -3.12 -11.21
C ALA A 40 -3.80 -1.99 -11.50
N THR A 41 -3.56 -1.21 -12.56
CA THR A 41 -4.51 -0.18 -13.02
C THR A 41 -5.86 -0.80 -13.37
N ASP A 42 -5.84 -1.92 -14.10
CA ASP A 42 -7.06 -2.64 -14.51
C ASP A 42 -7.80 -3.22 -13.30
N LEU A 43 -7.07 -3.76 -12.31
CA LEU A 43 -7.65 -4.19 -11.04
C LEU A 43 -8.32 -3.02 -10.30
N VAL A 44 -7.66 -1.86 -10.20
CA VAL A 44 -8.25 -0.67 -9.57
C VAL A 44 -9.52 -0.23 -10.31
N SER A 45 -9.53 -0.31 -11.64
CA SER A 45 -10.72 -0.01 -12.44
C SER A 45 -11.86 -0.99 -12.15
N ARG A 46 -11.58 -2.29 -12.03
CA ARG A 46 -12.60 -3.30 -11.70
C ARG A 46 -13.13 -3.16 -10.27
N ILE A 47 -12.27 -2.77 -9.33
CA ILE A 47 -12.69 -2.41 -7.97
C ILE A 47 -13.64 -1.21 -8.04
N ALA A 48 -13.32 -0.18 -8.83
CA ALA A 48 -14.20 0.97 -9.02
C ALA A 48 -15.55 0.58 -9.64
N SER A 49 -15.57 -0.32 -10.64
CA SER A 49 -16.82 -0.86 -11.20
C SER A 49 -17.66 -1.59 -10.15
N THR A 50 -17.00 -2.34 -9.27
CA THR A 50 -17.66 -3.02 -8.13
C THR A 50 -18.33 -2.00 -7.22
N THR A 51 -17.67 -0.87 -6.93
CA THR A 51 -18.23 0.26 -6.17
C THR A 51 -19.56 0.75 -6.74
N PHE A 52 -19.58 1.02 -8.04
CA PHE A 52 -20.76 1.54 -8.71
C PHE A 52 -21.90 0.54 -8.69
N ALA A 53 -21.60 -0.75 -8.82
CA ALA A 53 -22.60 -1.81 -8.73
C ALA A 53 -23.25 -1.87 -7.34
N VAL A 54 -22.46 -1.79 -6.26
CA VAL A 54 -22.97 -1.98 -4.89
C VAL A 54 -23.46 -0.70 -4.20
N ARG A 55 -23.47 0.45 -4.90
CA ARG A 55 -23.83 1.77 -4.34
C ARG A 55 -25.13 1.80 -3.54
N SER A 56 -26.16 1.12 -4.02
CA SER A 56 -27.50 1.15 -3.43
C SER A 56 -27.71 0.09 -2.33
N ASN A 57 -26.69 -0.70 -2.01
CA ASN A 57 -26.84 -1.79 -1.05
C ASN A 57 -26.48 -1.37 0.38
N ALA A 58 -27.50 -1.24 1.23
CA ALA A 58 -27.34 -0.93 2.65
C ALA A 58 -26.56 -2.01 3.44
N SER A 59 -26.58 -3.28 3.02
CA SER A 59 -25.86 -4.35 3.72
C SER A 59 -24.34 -4.25 3.60
N MET A 60 -23.84 -3.44 2.65
CA MET A 60 -22.41 -3.24 2.40
C MET A 60 -21.77 -2.20 3.33
N GLY A 61 -22.56 -1.52 4.18
CA GLY A 61 -22.06 -0.58 5.20
C GLY A 61 -21.13 0.50 4.64
N SER A 62 -19.94 0.66 5.25
CA SER A 62 -18.92 1.67 4.86
C SER A 62 -18.18 1.36 3.55
N LEU A 63 -18.40 0.20 2.91
CA LEU A 63 -17.63 -0.21 1.74
C LEU A 63 -17.77 0.79 0.59
N PHE A 64 -18.98 1.29 0.33
CA PHE A 64 -19.21 2.27 -0.72
C PHE A 64 -18.46 3.60 -0.47
N SER A 65 -18.49 4.12 0.76
CA SER A 65 -17.77 5.35 1.09
C SER A 65 -16.26 5.19 0.96
N GLU A 66 -15.69 4.07 1.44
CA GLU A 66 -14.26 3.80 1.34
C GLU A 66 -13.80 3.68 -0.12
N LEU A 67 -14.62 3.06 -0.95
CA LEU A 67 -14.37 2.94 -2.38
C LEU A 67 -14.50 4.29 -3.12
N CYS A 68 -15.43 5.16 -2.74
CA CYS A 68 -15.54 6.51 -3.30
C CYS A 68 -14.30 7.38 -2.99
N GLU A 69 -13.70 7.24 -1.80
CA GLU A 69 -12.43 7.92 -1.47
C GLU A 69 -11.29 7.52 -2.41
N MET A 70 -11.30 6.26 -2.88
CA MET A 70 -10.30 5.74 -3.81
C MET A 70 -10.46 6.31 -5.23
N VAL A 71 -11.70 6.50 -5.69
CA VAL A 71 -12.03 6.79 -7.11
C VAL A 71 -11.93 8.26 -7.50
N ASN A 72 -11.73 9.21 -6.56
CA ASN A 72 -11.71 10.66 -6.83
C ASN A 72 -10.59 11.16 -7.79
N ALA A 73 -10.78 10.86 -9.06
CA ALA A 73 -10.18 11.44 -10.25
C ALA A 73 -11.04 12.65 -10.65
N GLY A 74 -10.63 13.85 -10.21
CA GLY A 74 -11.23 15.12 -10.63
C GLY A 74 -12.13 15.79 -9.60
N ALA A 75 -11.55 16.34 -8.53
CA ALA A 75 -12.15 17.48 -7.84
C ALA A 75 -11.36 18.73 -8.27
N THR A 76 -12.04 19.54 -9.04
CA THR A 76 -11.68 20.83 -9.64
C THR A 76 -11.05 21.81 -8.65
N THR A 77 -9.92 22.39 -9.06
CA THR A 77 -9.52 23.80 -8.80
C THR A 77 -9.85 24.39 -7.43
N GLN A 78 -9.35 23.81 -6.33
CA GLN A 78 -8.91 24.58 -5.16
C GLN A 78 -7.66 23.91 -4.55
N LEU A 79 -6.57 24.69 -4.49
CA LEU A 79 -5.39 24.37 -3.69
C LEU A 79 -5.77 24.50 -2.20
N ILE A 80 -5.11 23.69 -1.37
CA ILE A 80 -5.26 23.56 0.09
C ILE A 80 -6.34 22.56 0.51
N ASP A 81 -6.01 21.28 0.33
CA ASP A 81 -5.99 20.37 1.47
C ASP A 81 -5.08 19.19 1.11
N HIS A 82 -3.98 19.05 1.83
CA HIS A 82 -3.10 17.89 1.77
C HIS A 82 -3.89 16.67 2.28
N LYS A 83 -4.75 16.06 1.44
CA LYS A 83 -5.42 14.81 1.81
C LYS A 83 -4.44 13.65 1.65
N GLU A 84 -3.60 13.50 2.67
CA GLU A 84 -2.79 12.31 2.97
C GLU A 84 -3.68 11.08 3.22
N HIS A 85 -4.99 11.29 3.44
CA HIS A 85 -6.03 10.27 3.62
C HIS A 85 -6.25 9.32 2.43
N LYS A 86 -5.91 9.70 1.20
CA LYS A 86 -6.19 8.88 0.00
C LYS A 86 -5.50 7.52 0.00
N PHE A 87 -4.30 7.43 0.59
CA PHE A 87 -3.56 6.17 0.66
C PHE A 87 -4.08 5.23 1.75
N MET A 88 -4.42 5.78 2.93
CA MET A 88 -5.10 4.97 3.95
C MET A 88 -6.41 4.41 3.40
N GLY A 89 -7.14 5.19 2.59
CA GLY A 89 -8.30 4.72 1.86
C GLY A 89 -8.00 3.47 1.01
N PHE A 90 -6.89 3.46 0.27
CA PHE A 90 -6.53 2.33 -0.61
C PHE A 90 -6.34 1.01 0.15
N ALA A 91 -5.60 1.01 1.25
CA ALA A 91 -5.41 -0.20 2.06
C ALA A 91 -6.68 -0.60 2.82
N LYS A 92 -7.47 0.37 3.30
CA LYS A 92 -8.76 0.13 3.96
C LYS A 92 -9.77 -0.50 3.00
N VAL A 93 -9.84 -0.01 1.76
CA VAL A 93 -10.67 -0.59 0.69
C VAL A 93 -10.35 -2.06 0.48
N PHE A 94 -9.07 -2.41 0.35
CA PHE A 94 -8.67 -3.81 0.15
C PHE A 94 -9.10 -4.67 1.33
N ARG A 95 -8.86 -4.20 2.56
CA ARG A 95 -9.33 -4.87 3.77
C ARG A 95 -10.84 -5.07 3.75
N ARG A 96 -11.61 -4.02 3.44
CA ARG A 96 -13.06 -4.04 3.52
C ARG A 96 -13.69 -4.92 2.44
N LEU A 97 -13.14 -4.93 1.23
CA LEU A 97 -13.51 -5.87 0.18
C LEU A 97 -13.29 -7.32 0.62
N LEU A 98 -12.16 -7.60 1.27
CA LEU A 98 -11.84 -8.94 1.78
C LEU A 98 -12.74 -9.34 2.95
N GLU A 99 -13.06 -8.43 3.87
CA GLU A 99 -14.02 -8.67 4.98
C GLU A 99 -15.45 -8.94 4.48
N LYS A 100 -15.82 -8.35 3.34
CA LYS A 100 -17.15 -8.46 2.75
C LYS A 100 -17.21 -9.40 1.56
N TRP A 101 -16.16 -10.19 1.34
CA TRP A 101 -15.99 -10.96 0.11
C TRP A 101 -17.17 -11.88 -0.17
N ASP A 102 -17.52 -12.74 0.79
CA ASP A 102 -18.56 -13.74 0.59
C ASP A 102 -19.93 -13.06 0.42
N GLN A 103 -20.17 -11.95 1.14
CA GLN A 103 -21.39 -11.14 0.97
C GLN A 103 -21.47 -10.48 -0.42
N LEU A 104 -20.32 -10.12 -1.01
CA LEU A 104 -20.26 -9.59 -2.37
C LEU A 104 -20.55 -10.72 -3.38
N GLU A 105 -19.94 -11.90 -3.22
CA GLU A 105 -20.21 -13.05 -4.07
C GLU A 105 -21.70 -13.42 -4.07
N ASP A 106 -22.29 -13.57 -2.88
CA ASP A 106 -23.72 -13.87 -2.72
C ASP A 106 -24.60 -12.80 -3.37
N TRP A 107 -24.27 -11.52 -3.15
CA TRP A 107 -25.07 -10.42 -3.69
C TRP A 107 -25.02 -10.34 -5.21
N PHE A 108 -23.85 -10.57 -5.84
CA PHE A 108 -23.74 -10.59 -7.29
C PHE A 108 -24.44 -11.83 -7.89
N GLN A 109 -24.32 -12.99 -7.23
CA GLN A 109 -24.98 -14.21 -7.68
C GLN A 109 -26.51 -14.10 -7.59
N GLU A 110 -27.05 -13.59 -6.48
CA GLU A 110 -28.50 -13.41 -6.29
C GLU A 110 -29.10 -12.48 -7.35
N ARG A 111 -28.34 -11.48 -7.82
CA ARG A 111 -28.76 -10.60 -8.93
C ARG A 111 -28.86 -11.34 -10.26
N ILE A 112 -27.93 -12.25 -10.54
CA ILE A 112 -27.96 -13.10 -11.73
C ILE A 112 -29.15 -14.04 -11.64
N ASP A 113 -29.30 -14.74 -10.51
CA ASP A 113 -30.37 -15.70 -10.30
C ASP A 113 -31.75 -15.03 -10.38
N LYS A 114 -31.89 -13.82 -9.81
CA LYS A 114 -33.10 -13.02 -9.94
C LYS A 114 -33.42 -12.68 -11.40
N ALA A 115 -32.42 -12.25 -12.19
CA ALA A 115 -32.63 -11.95 -13.61
C ALA A 115 -33.07 -13.19 -14.39
N ILE A 116 -32.50 -14.36 -14.09
CA ILE A 116 -32.90 -15.64 -14.68
C ILE A 116 -34.35 -15.97 -14.31
N ARG A 117 -34.72 -15.86 -13.02
CA ARG A 117 -36.10 -16.09 -12.55
C ARG A 117 -37.11 -15.16 -13.24
N GLU A 118 -36.73 -13.91 -13.46
CA GLU A 118 -37.54 -12.90 -14.15
C GLU A 118 -37.46 -12.98 -15.69
N ARG A 119 -36.72 -13.96 -16.26
CA ARG A 119 -36.48 -14.10 -17.71
C ARG A 119 -35.91 -12.83 -18.37
N LYS A 120 -35.10 -12.08 -17.63
CA LYS A 120 -34.38 -10.90 -18.11
C LYS A 120 -32.93 -11.25 -18.47
N SER A 121 -32.27 -10.37 -19.20
CA SER A 121 -30.83 -10.48 -19.44
C SER A 121 -30.07 -10.47 -18.11
N ALA A 122 -29.10 -11.38 -17.98
CA ALA A 122 -28.28 -11.44 -16.78
C ALA A 122 -27.41 -10.18 -16.65
N PRO A 123 -27.34 -9.56 -15.46
CA PRO A 123 -26.40 -8.48 -15.19
C PRO A 123 -24.95 -8.99 -15.19
N GLU A 124 -24.00 -8.05 -15.23
CA GLU A 124 -22.56 -8.37 -15.11
C GLU A 124 -22.26 -9.16 -13.83
N PRO A 125 -21.42 -10.21 -13.91
CA PRO A 125 -20.98 -10.98 -12.75
C PRO A 125 -20.02 -10.17 -11.88
N PHE A 126 -19.66 -10.73 -10.72
CA PHE A 126 -18.77 -10.08 -9.76
C PHE A 126 -17.41 -9.70 -10.41
N PRO A 127 -17.13 -8.39 -10.66
CA PRO A 127 -16.05 -7.99 -11.58
C PRO A 127 -14.63 -8.38 -11.17
N ILE A 128 -14.45 -8.73 -9.89
CA ILE A 128 -13.18 -9.06 -9.26
C ILE A 128 -13.14 -10.47 -8.68
N ALA A 129 -14.09 -11.37 -9.00
CA ALA A 129 -14.17 -12.72 -8.42
C ALA A 129 -12.82 -13.49 -8.48
N ASP A 130 -12.15 -13.45 -9.63
CA ASP A 130 -10.87 -14.14 -9.84
C ASP A 130 -9.65 -13.45 -9.18
N TYR A 131 -9.87 -12.33 -8.48
CA TYR A 131 -8.82 -11.51 -7.89
C TYR A 131 -8.69 -11.64 -6.38
N LYS A 132 -9.46 -12.52 -5.70
CA LYS A 132 -9.37 -12.71 -4.22
C LYS A 132 -7.93 -12.88 -3.75
N MET A 133 -7.19 -13.79 -4.38
CA MET A 133 -5.79 -14.07 -4.03
C MET A 133 -4.87 -12.86 -4.29
N ASN A 134 -5.07 -12.16 -5.40
CA ASN A 134 -4.34 -10.93 -5.69
C ASN A 134 -4.56 -9.88 -4.59
N LEU A 135 -5.81 -9.69 -4.15
CA LEU A 135 -6.17 -8.71 -3.13
C LEU A 135 -5.59 -9.07 -1.76
N LEU A 136 -5.64 -10.35 -1.36
CA LEU A 136 -5.02 -10.83 -0.11
C LEU A 136 -3.53 -10.52 -0.07
N GLN A 137 -2.80 -10.90 -1.12
CA GLN A 137 -1.35 -10.71 -1.21
C GLN A 137 -0.98 -9.22 -1.31
N LEU A 138 -1.69 -8.43 -2.13
CA LEU A 138 -1.49 -6.97 -2.24
C LEU A 138 -1.80 -6.27 -0.92
N TYR A 139 -2.83 -6.70 -0.18
CA TYR A 139 -3.11 -6.18 1.16
C TYR A 139 -1.96 -6.47 2.14
N GLY A 140 -1.33 -7.65 2.03
CA GLY A 140 -0.11 -7.99 2.75
C GLY A 140 1.04 -7.00 2.53
N LEU A 141 1.18 -6.45 1.31
CA LEU A 141 2.14 -5.39 1.00
C LEU A 141 1.69 -4.01 1.51
N LEU A 142 0.41 -3.67 1.36
CA LEU A 142 -0.13 -2.35 1.70
C LEU A 142 -0.25 -2.12 3.21
N ASN A 143 -0.60 -3.14 3.99
CA ASN A 143 -0.88 -3.03 5.41
C ASN A 143 0.34 -2.50 6.21
N PRO A 144 1.57 -3.00 6.02
CA PRO A 144 2.74 -2.42 6.69
C PRO A 144 3.06 -0.98 6.24
N ILE A 145 2.79 -0.61 4.98
CA ILE A 145 2.97 0.77 4.50
C ILE A 145 1.94 1.71 5.15
N MET A 146 0.69 1.25 5.32
CA MET A 146 -0.34 1.96 6.06
C MET A 146 0.07 2.18 7.52
N ALA A 147 0.65 1.16 8.16
CA ALA A 147 1.15 1.28 9.53
C ALA A 147 2.32 2.28 9.64
N LEU A 148 3.22 2.32 8.66
CA LEU A 148 4.27 3.35 8.58
C LEU A 148 3.66 4.75 8.50
N ASN A 149 2.67 4.96 7.64
CA ASN A 149 2.07 6.27 7.46
C ASN A 149 1.33 6.76 8.70
N ILE A 150 0.51 5.90 9.31
CA ILE A 150 -0.15 6.21 10.58
C ILE A 150 0.88 6.63 11.63
N LYS A 151 2.00 5.89 11.73
CA LYS A 151 3.07 6.22 12.67
C LYS A 151 3.72 7.56 12.34
N SER A 152 4.04 7.83 11.08
CA SER A 152 4.72 9.06 10.66
C SER A 152 3.87 10.33 10.77
N GLN A 153 2.54 10.19 10.90
CA GLN A 153 1.60 11.30 11.07
C GLN A 153 1.25 11.54 12.54
N LYS A 154 1.72 10.71 13.47
CA LYS A 154 1.52 11.00 14.89
C LYS A 154 2.37 12.19 15.29
N GLU A 155 1.75 13.15 15.97
CA GLU A 155 2.43 14.29 16.59
C GLU A 155 3.06 13.89 17.92
N ASP A 156 3.93 12.87 17.90
CA ASP A 156 4.68 12.37 19.06
C ASP A 156 6.19 12.25 18.75
N THR A 157 7.00 11.98 19.76
CA THR A 157 8.47 11.88 19.64
C THR A 157 8.92 10.52 19.10
N ASN A 158 8.36 10.08 17.96
CA ASN A 158 8.54 8.73 17.41
C ASN A 158 9.45 8.63 16.17
N GLN A 159 10.23 9.67 15.86
CA GLN A 159 10.99 9.78 14.60
C GLN A 159 11.91 8.57 14.35
N VAL A 160 12.55 8.06 15.41
CA VAL A 160 13.38 6.84 15.38
C VAL A 160 12.54 5.61 15.02
N ASP A 161 11.34 5.49 15.58
CA ASP A 161 10.44 4.37 15.28
C ASP A 161 9.88 4.42 13.86
N VAL A 162 9.68 5.61 13.31
CA VAL A 162 9.30 5.81 11.91
C VAL A 162 10.42 5.29 11.00
N LEU A 163 11.66 5.71 11.24
CA LEU A 163 12.81 5.25 10.47
C LEU A 163 13.03 3.74 10.58
N LEU A 164 12.92 3.18 11.78
CA LEU A 164 12.93 1.73 12.00
C LEU A 164 11.83 1.00 11.22
N SER A 165 10.65 1.60 11.10
CA SER A 165 9.55 1.03 10.34
C SER A 165 9.89 0.99 8.85
N VAL A 166 10.48 2.05 8.30
CA VAL A 166 10.95 2.10 6.90
C VAL A 166 11.99 1.01 6.63
N PHE A 167 12.96 0.83 7.52
CA PHE A 167 13.96 -0.23 7.41
C PHE A 167 13.36 -1.63 7.49
N ARG A 168 12.35 -1.83 8.35
CA ARG A 168 11.59 -3.08 8.38
C ARG A 168 10.86 -3.32 7.07
N LEU A 169 10.28 -2.29 6.42
CA LEU A 169 9.69 -2.45 5.09
C LEU A 169 10.73 -2.93 4.08
N ARG A 170 11.93 -2.33 4.08
CA ARG A 170 13.04 -2.74 3.19
C ARG A 170 13.38 -4.21 3.31
N LYS A 171 13.50 -4.70 4.55
CA LYS A 171 13.88 -6.09 4.85
C LYS A 171 12.74 -7.09 4.75
N THR A 172 11.50 -6.64 4.51
CA THR A 172 10.32 -7.51 4.48
C THR A 172 9.57 -7.34 3.16
N ILE A 173 8.54 -6.50 3.12
CA ILE A 173 7.66 -6.39 1.96
C ILE A 173 8.32 -5.79 0.72
N LEU A 174 9.46 -5.08 0.85
CA LEU A 174 10.19 -4.52 -0.29
C LEU A 174 11.38 -5.40 -0.73
N ASP A 175 11.75 -6.42 0.05
CA ASP A 175 12.75 -7.41 -0.33
C ASP A 175 12.05 -8.51 -1.13
N GLU A 176 12.25 -8.55 -2.44
CA GLU A 176 11.57 -9.48 -3.35
C GLU A 176 11.84 -10.97 -3.03
N THR A 177 12.87 -11.26 -2.22
CA THR A 177 13.22 -12.63 -1.79
C THR A 177 12.44 -13.11 -0.56
N GLN A 178 11.72 -12.22 0.12
CA GLN A 178 11.02 -12.55 1.36
C GLN A 178 9.56 -12.92 1.11
N PRO A 179 8.96 -13.84 1.89
CA PRO A 179 7.54 -14.12 1.79
C PRO A 179 6.68 -12.92 2.21
N VAL A 180 5.42 -12.89 1.77
CA VAL A 180 4.46 -11.84 2.12
C VAL A 180 3.50 -12.37 3.18
N LYS A 181 3.35 -11.64 4.29
CA LYS A 181 2.44 -12.04 5.36
C LYS A 181 0.99 -11.84 4.94
N ASP A 182 0.14 -12.85 5.16
CA ASP A 182 -1.30 -12.72 5.12
C ASP A 182 -1.78 -11.92 6.35
N LYS A 183 -2.48 -10.82 6.07
CA LYS A 183 -2.94 -9.86 7.07
C LYS A 183 -4.44 -9.97 7.38
N MET A 184 -5.15 -10.87 6.70
CA MET A 184 -6.58 -11.14 6.96
C MET A 184 -6.79 -12.38 7.84
N ARG A 185 -5.79 -13.25 7.95
CA ARG A 185 -5.88 -14.43 8.83
C ARG A 185 -5.99 -14.07 10.30
N ALA A 186 -6.78 -14.86 11.02
CA ALA A 186 -6.97 -14.68 12.45
C ALA A 186 -5.70 -15.10 13.21
N PRO A 187 -5.38 -14.48 14.36
CA PRO A 187 -4.25 -14.90 15.18
C PRO A 187 -4.31 -16.36 15.65
N THR A 188 -5.51 -16.94 15.65
CA THR A 188 -5.80 -18.34 16.01
C THR A 188 -5.46 -19.34 14.90
N ASP A 189 -5.17 -18.87 13.67
CA ASP A 189 -4.83 -19.76 12.56
C ASP A 189 -3.43 -20.36 12.72
N PRO A 190 -3.16 -21.56 12.18
CA PRO A 190 -1.85 -22.18 12.29
C PRO A 190 -0.73 -21.33 11.67
N PRO A 191 0.43 -21.20 12.34
CA PRO A 191 1.51 -20.30 11.92
C PRO A 191 2.02 -20.48 10.48
N LEU A 192 1.98 -21.72 10.01
CA LEU A 192 2.49 -22.14 8.71
C LEU A 192 1.74 -21.51 7.53
N PHE A 193 0.53 -21.00 7.74
CA PHE A 193 -0.26 -20.36 6.68
C PHE A 193 -0.27 -18.83 6.73
N PHE A 194 0.47 -18.21 7.65
CA PHE A 194 0.53 -16.74 7.72
C PHE A 194 1.34 -16.10 6.60
N PHE A 195 2.00 -16.88 5.74
CA PHE A 195 2.93 -16.35 4.76
C PHE A 195 2.72 -16.98 3.38
N TYR A 196 2.54 -16.14 2.37
CA TYR A 196 2.64 -16.50 0.97
C TYR A 196 4.11 -16.60 0.59
N GLN A 197 4.57 -17.78 0.17
CA GLN A 197 5.94 -17.96 -0.31
C GLN A 197 6.14 -17.19 -1.62
N VAL A 198 7.37 -16.77 -1.89
CA VAL A 198 7.71 -15.99 -3.09
C VAL A 198 7.25 -16.67 -4.39
N ARG A 199 7.41 -18.00 -4.46
CA ARG A 199 6.97 -18.83 -5.60
C ARG A 199 5.44 -18.86 -5.80
N ASP A 200 4.68 -18.58 -4.74
CA ASP A 200 3.22 -18.61 -4.73
C ASP A 200 2.62 -17.20 -4.91
N LEU A 201 3.46 -16.17 -5.05
CA LEU A 201 3.02 -14.82 -5.33
C LEU A 201 2.51 -14.69 -6.76
N THR A 202 1.37 -14.03 -6.93
CA THR A 202 0.83 -13.80 -8.27
C THR A 202 1.75 -12.88 -9.07
N ARG A 203 1.69 -12.96 -10.40
CA ARG A 203 2.45 -12.07 -11.29
C ARG A 203 2.16 -10.60 -11.02
N LEU A 204 0.91 -10.26 -10.73
CA LEU A 204 0.51 -8.90 -10.37
C LEU A 204 1.20 -8.44 -9.09
N VAL A 205 1.23 -9.28 -8.06
CA VAL A 205 1.84 -8.96 -6.77
C VAL A 205 3.35 -8.78 -6.92
N ASN A 206 4.03 -9.67 -7.65
CA ASN A 206 5.46 -9.56 -7.93
C ASN A 206 5.81 -8.23 -8.63
N SER A 207 5.12 -7.91 -9.73
CA SER A 207 5.35 -6.64 -10.46
C SER A 207 5.06 -5.42 -9.59
N THR A 208 3.99 -5.46 -8.79
CA THR A 208 3.65 -4.36 -7.87
C THR A 208 4.73 -4.18 -6.80
N ARG A 209 5.22 -5.29 -6.22
CA ARG A 209 6.27 -5.29 -5.21
C ARG A 209 7.58 -4.71 -5.76
N ALA A 210 8.00 -5.13 -6.95
CA ALA A 210 9.21 -4.62 -7.59
C ALA A 210 9.13 -3.09 -7.84
N LEU A 211 7.97 -2.60 -8.27
CA LEU A 211 7.75 -1.15 -8.44
C LEU A 211 7.77 -0.40 -7.10
N LEU A 212 7.18 -0.95 -6.04
CA LEU A 212 7.29 -0.38 -4.69
C LEU A 212 8.76 -0.32 -4.26
N ALA A 213 9.49 -1.43 -4.35
CA ALA A 213 10.90 -1.51 -3.96
C ALA A 213 11.73 -0.48 -4.73
N LYS A 214 11.56 -0.39 -6.05
CA LYS A 214 12.24 0.60 -6.90
C LYS A 214 11.90 2.04 -6.53
N SER A 215 10.63 2.35 -6.26
CA SER A 215 10.20 3.69 -5.86
C SER A 215 10.76 4.09 -4.49
N PHE A 216 10.67 3.21 -3.49
CA PHE A 216 11.27 3.46 -2.17
C PHE A 216 12.79 3.61 -2.25
N HIS A 217 13.44 2.81 -3.11
CA HIS A 217 14.87 2.95 -3.33
C HIS A 217 15.21 4.33 -3.90
N LYS A 218 14.60 4.68 -5.04
CA LYS A 218 14.87 5.95 -5.73
C LYS A 218 14.63 7.18 -4.85
N THR A 219 13.63 7.15 -3.97
CA THR A 219 13.23 8.32 -3.17
C THR A 219 13.88 8.36 -1.79
N PHE A 220 14.31 7.22 -1.24
CA PHE A 220 14.87 7.16 0.12
C PHE A 220 16.14 6.34 0.23
N PHE A 221 16.13 5.05 -0.15
CA PHE A 221 17.32 4.20 0.07
C PHE A 221 18.52 4.53 -0.84
N ILE A 222 18.31 5.33 -1.89
CA ILE A 222 19.39 5.83 -2.75
C ILE A 222 20.44 6.60 -1.93
N ARG A 223 20.02 7.22 -0.82
CA ARG A 223 20.91 7.92 0.12
C ARG A 223 21.96 7.03 0.80
N TYR A 224 21.83 5.71 0.70
CA TYR A 224 22.78 4.74 1.26
C TYR A 224 23.60 4.00 0.20
N THR A 225 23.31 4.22 -1.08
CA THR A 225 23.88 3.42 -2.18
C THR A 225 24.55 4.29 -3.25
N ASP A 226 24.11 5.53 -3.43
CA ASP A 226 24.71 6.48 -4.36
C ASP A 226 25.67 7.46 -3.65
N HIS A 227 26.93 7.49 -4.10
CA HIS A 227 27.98 8.31 -3.48
C HIS A 227 27.71 9.81 -3.52
N ALA A 228 27.07 10.33 -4.59
CA ALA A 228 26.74 11.75 -4.66
C ALA A 228 25.66 12.10 -3.65
N ARG A 229 24.60 11.28 -3.58
CA ARG A 229 23.50 11.45 -2.63
C ARG A 229 23.94 11.28 -1.18
N ILE A 230 24.85 10.36 -0.88
CA ILE A 230 25.41 10.19 0.48
C ILE A 230 26.03 11.50 0.97
N ARG A 231 26.81 12.21 0.13
CA ARG A 231 27.50 13.45 0.53
C ARG A 231 26.54 14.62 0.80
N GLU A 232 25.37 14.60 0.16
CA GLU A 232 24.37 15.67 0.25
C GLU A 232 23.27 15.39 1.30
N SER A 233 23.15 14.13 1.75
CA SER A 233 22.08 13.70 2.64
C SER A 233 22.39 13.99 4.11
N SER A 234 21.33 14.31 4.87
CA SER A 234 21.41 14.35 6.33
C SER A 234 21.04 13.00 6.95
N PHE A 235 21.84 12.55 7.91
CA PHE A 235 21.69 11.28 8.63
C PHE A 235 21.37 11.47 10.11
N ILE A 236 20.86 12.64 10.53
CA ILE A 236 20.57 12.93 11.93
C ILE A 236 19.67 11.85 12.58
N PRO A 237 18.57 11.39 11.96
CA PRO A 237 17.74 10.34 12.57
C PRO A 237 18.47 8.99 12.70
N GLU A 238 19.36 8.64 11.78
CA GLU A 238 20.21 7.45 11.87
C GLU A 238 21.22 7.54 13.01
N VAL A 239 21.79 8.73 13.22
CA VAL A 239 22.68 8.97 14.37
C VAL A 239 21.90 8.87 15.68
N GLN A 240 20.67 9.42 15.73
CA GLN A 240 19.78 9.24 16.88
C GLN A 240 19.42 7.76 17.11
N MET A 241 19.29 6.97 16.05
CA MET A 241 19.09 5.52 16.16
C MET A 241 20.25 4.80 16.86
N LEU A 242 21.51 5.24 16.69
CA LEU A 242 22.66 4.65 17.40
C LEU A 242 22.58 4.87 18.92
N LEU A 243 21.86 5.90 19.35
CA LEU A 243 21.62 6.19 20.77
C LEU A 243 20.44 5.40 21.35
N HIS A 244 19.65 4.72 20.51
CA HIS A 244 18.47 3.98 20.95
C HIS A 244 18.85 2.63 21.58
N PRO A 245 18.33 2.27 22.78
CA PRO A 245 18.74 1.07 23.51
C PRO A 245 18.60 -0.24 22.73
N SER A 246 17.63 -0.34 21.81
CA SER A 246 17.39 -1.53 20.98
C SER A 246 18.36 -1.69 19.80
N LEU A 247 19.30 -0.77 19.60
CA LEU A 247 20.14 -0.69 18.39
C LEU A 247 21.64 -0.67 18.65
N LYS A 248 22.12 -1.08 19.83
CA LYS A 248 23.57 -1.13 20.12
C LYS A 248 24.40 -2.04 19.18
N ASN A 249 23.78 -2.82 18.29
CA ASN A 249 24.43 -3.74 17.34
C ASN A 249 23.94 -3.54 15.89
N GLN A 250 24.33 -2.46 15.20
CA GLN A 250 23.81 -2.10 13.85
C GLN A 250 24.54 -2.69 12.65
N ASP A 251 25.78 -3.17 12.78
CA ASP A 251 26.62 -3.56 11.63
C ASP A 251 25.94 -4.60 10.72
N VAL A 252 25.26 -5.57 11.32
CA VAL A 252 24.56 -6.64 10.58
C VAL A 252 23.25 -6.14 9.93
N ASN A 253 22.59 -5.16 10.53
CA ASN A 253 21.27 -4.70 10.09
C ASN A 253 21.34 -3.66 8.97
N LEU A 254 22.26 -2.71 9.08
CA LEU A 254 22.48 -1.70 8.04
C LEU A 254 23.08 -2.31 6.77
N ALA A 255 24.05 -3.22 6.90
CA ALA A 255 24.63 -3.90 5.75
C ALA A 255 23.58 -4.61 4.87
N LYS A 256 22.55 -5.21 5.48
CA LYS A 256 21.44 -5.82 4.73
C LYS A 256 20.55 -4.76 4.04
N ILE A 257 20.34 -3.59 4.65
CA ILE A 257 19.53 -2.51 4.06
C ILE A 257 20.21 -1.91 2.82
N VAL A 258 21.54 -1.79 2.85
CA VAL A 258 22.35 -1.25 1.74
C VAL A 258 22.45 -2.21 0.56
N ARG A 259 22.46 -3.52 0.82
CA ARG A 259 22.68 -4.57 -0.21
C ARG A 259 21.42 -5.03 -0.93
N LEU A 260 20.25 -4.90 -0.29
CA LEU A 260 18.94 -5.09 -0.93
C LEU A 260 18.65 -3.91 -1.84
#